data_AF-A0AAT9R1U9-F1
#
_entry.id   AF-A0AAT9R1U9-F1
#
_cell.length_a   1.000
_cell.length_b   1.000
_cell.length_c   1.000
_cell.angle_alpha   90.00
_cell.angle_beta   90.00
_cell.angle_gamma   90.00
#
_symmetry.space_group_name_H-M   'P 1'
#
loop_
_entity.id
_entity.type
_entity.pdbx_description
1 polymer ?
#
loop_
_entity_poly.entity_id
_entity_poly.type
_entity_poly.pdbx_seq_one_letter_code
_entity_poly.pdbx_strand_id
1 'polypeptide(L)' 'MEVADGFPAVVPVRDSKAPHGPALCFEAAAWAAFIGELKAGHHHP' A
#
# COMPACT_ATOMS: atom_id res chain seq x y z
N MET A 1 4.50 -1.14 9.82
CA MET A 1 3.78 -1.17 8.54
C MET A 1 3.21 -2.55 8.26
N GLU A 2 1.89 -2.63 8.12
CA GLU A 2 1.10 -3.83 7.84
C GLU A 2 0.22 -3.57 6.60
N VAL A 3 -0.01 -4.61 5.78
CA VAL A 3 -0.90 -4.58 4.61
C VAL A 3 -1.99 -5.63 4.81
N ALA A 4 -3.25 -5.27 4.55
CA ALA A 4 -4.37 -6.20 4.68
C ALA A 4 -4.66 -6.94 3.37
N ASP A 5 -4.66 -8.28 3.42
CA ASP A 5 -4.99 -9.14 2.28
C ASP A 5 -6.52 -9.27 2.08
N GLY A 6 -6.93 -9.81 0.92
CA GLY A 6 -8.33 -10.14 0.64
C GLY A 6 -9.18 -9.01 0.05
N PHE A 7 -8.55 -7.89 -0.36
CA PHE A 7 -9.20 -6.77 -1.04
C PHE A 7 -8.73 -6.73 -2.51
N PRO A 8 -9.50 -7.25 -3.48
CA PRO A 8 -9.01 -7.41 -4.85
C PRO A 8 -8.77 -6.09 -5.59
N ALA A 9 -9.51 -5.04 -5.22
CA ALA A 9 -9.46 -3.74 -5.89
C ALA A 9 -8.54 -2.73 -5.21
N VAL A 10 -8.21 -2.94 -3.93
CA VAL A 10 -7.49 -1.96 -3.13
C VAL A 10 -6.45 -2.61 -2.23
N VAL A 11 -5.40 -1.86 -1.89
CA VAL A 11 -4.35 -2.25 -0.95
C VAL A 11 -4.47 -1.36 0.29
N PRO A 12 -5.06 -1.86 1.40
CA PRO A 12 -5.12 -1.14 2.66
C PRO A 12 -3.78 -1.22 3.38
N VAL A 13 -3.17 -0.06 3.63
CA VAL A 13 -1.90 0.10 4.34
C VAL A 13 -2.16 0.71 5.71
N ARG A 14 -1.56 0.13 6.75
CA ARG A 14 -1.60 0.66 8.12
C ARG A 14 -0.22 0.70 8.74
N ASP A 15 -0.02 1.70 9.59
CA ASP A 15 1.10 1.72 10.53
C ASP A 15 0.65 1.81 12.01
N SER A 16 -0.66 1.96 12.24
CA SER A 16 -1.25 2.00 13.58
C SER A 16 -1.37 0.60 14.20
N LYS A 17 -1.17 0.52 15.52
CA LYS A 17 -1.43 -0.69 16.33
C LYS A 17 -2.86 -0.82 16.81
N ALA A 18 -3.75 0.11 16.44
CA ALA A 18 -5.18 -0.01 16.71
C ALA A 18 -5.86 -0.95 15.70
N PRO A 19 -6.31 -2.17 16.07
CA PRO A 19 -6.79 -3.17 15.11
C PRO A 19 -8.02 -2.72 14.32
N HIS A 20 -8.83 -1.84 14.92
CA HIS A 20 -10.05 -1.27 14.36
C HIS A 20 -9.87 0.17 13.85
N GLY A 21 -8.63 0.66 13.80
CA GLY A 21 -8.32 1.98 13.27
C GLY A 21 -8.42 2.05 11.75
N PRO A 22 -8.56 3.25 11.18
CA PRO A 22 -8.66 3.46 9.74
C PRO A 22 -7.38 3.01 9.00
N ALA A 23 -7.54 2.65 7.73
CA ALA A 23 -6.44 2.31 6.82
C ALA A 23 -6.37 3.32 5.67
N LEU A 24 -5.17 3.53 5.13
CA LEU A 24 -5.00 4.23 3.87
C LEU A 24 -5.17 3.22 2.73
N CYS A 25 -6.17 3.41 1.88
CA CYS A 25 -6.45 2.49 0.78
C CYS A 25 -5.94 3.06 -0.54
N PHE A 26 -5.11 2.29 -1.24
CA PHE A 26 -4.68 2.57 -2.61
C PHE A 26 -5.42 1.66 -3.58
N GLU A 27 -5.70 2.12 -4.80
CA GLU A 27 -6.09 1.19 -5.85
C GLU A 27 -4.96 0.19 -6.12
N ALA A 28 -5.31 -1.07 -6.40
CA ALA A 28 -4.32 -2.12 -6.64
C ALA A 28 -3.37 -1.77 -7.79
N ALA A 29 -3.90 -1.16 -8.85
CA ALA A 29 -3.10 -0.72 -10.00
C ALA A 29 -2.09 0.39 -9.62
N ALA A 30 -2.52 1.36 -8.83
CA ALA A 30 -1.67 2.45 -8.37
C ALA A 30 -0.54 1.94 -7.44
N TRP A 31 -0.86 1.01 -6.53
CA TRP A 31 0.14 0.37 -5.68
C TRP A 31 1.17 -0.43 -6.50
N ALA A 32 0.73 -1.19 -7.50
CA ALA A 32 1.61 -1.94 -8.37
C ALA A 32 2.57 -1.03 -9.16
N ALA A 33 2.07 0.10 -9.69
CA ALA A 33 2.91 1.10 -10.36
C ALA A 33 3.95 1.70 -9.40
N PHE A 34 3.54 2.09 -8.19
CA PHE A 34 4.44 2.61 -7.17
C PHE A 34 5.60 1.65 -6.84
N ILE A 35 5.29 0.37 -6.62
CA ILE A 35 6.32 -0.65 -6.36
C ILE A 35 7.22 -0.85 -7.60
N GLY A 36 6.65 -0.75 -8.80
CA GLY A 36 7.41 -0.77 -10.05
C GLY A 36 8.48 0.32 -10.10
N GLU A 37 8.10 1.56 -9.83
CA GLU A 37 9.03 2.71 -9.82
C GLU A 37 10.09 2.58 -8.72
N LEU A 38 9.72 2.08 -7.53
CA LEU A 38 10.67 1.85 -6.46
C LEU A 38 11.73 0.81 -6.86
N LYS A 39 11.31 -0.29 -7.51
CA LYS A 39 12.21 -1.33 -8.03
C LYS A 39 13.09 -0.84 -9.18
N ALA A 40 12.58 0.08 -10.00
CA ALA A 40 13.35 0.72 -11.07
C ALA A 40 14.40 1.71 -10.53
N GLY A 41 14.37 2.03 -9.23
CA GLY A 41 15.27 3.00 -8.62
C GLY A 41 14.91 4.45 -8.94
N HIS A 42 13.70 4.70 -9.45
CA HIS A 42 13.20 6.04 -9.79
C HIS A 42 12.57 6.76 -8.59
N HIS A 43 13.03 6.45 -7.38
CA HIS A 43 12.66 7.22 -6.21
C HIS A 43 13.74 8.28 -5.98
N HIS A 44 13.32 9.51 -5.66
CA HIS A 44 14.25 10.51 -5.18
C HIS A 44 14.78 10.05 -3.81
N PRO A 45 16.11 9.97 -3.62
CA PRO A 45 16.70 9.70 -2.32
C PRO A 45 16.48 10.84 -1.33
#